data_AF-A0A843BDD7-F1
#
_entry.id   AF-A0A843BDD7-F1
#
_cell.length_a   1.000
_cell.length_b   1.000
_cell.length_c   1.000
_cell.angle_alpha   90.00
_cell.angle_beta   90.00
_cell.angle_gamma   90.00
#
_symmetry.space_group_name_H-M   'P 1'
#
loop_
_entity.id
_entity.type
_entity.pdbx_description
1 polymer ?
#
loop_
_entity_poly.entity_id
_entity_poly.type
_entity_poly.pdbx_seq_one_letter_code
_entity_poly.pdbx_strand_id
1 'polypeptide(L)'
;MITVRMLGGARKSFPSGTVTLDGDGITISDLFGMLADCKPPGTPELDTRNVLVAVNGADSSVAGGLSAIIRDGDRVDIIPIIHGGSPACRFDIGDVGVAALRVPGGAADPDALRRRFAGMRIQSINAEYILGASHLRRILEISVEAERRGAMLTNYIETDMMLRLVGTTQISEAIGSAGAGVGPDAVVVALGRSGELDSLCEALSDVALPFPERSGEAPGCFGMVLVPPGRSLEDMLAERAAVL
;
A
#
# COMPACT_ATOMS: atom_id res chain seq x y z
N MET A 1 33.08 20.25 -8.05
CA MET A 1 32.89 18.90 -7.52
C MET A 1 31.70 18.91 -6.57
N ILE A 2 30.67 18.13 -6.87
CA ILE A 2 29.45 17.99 -6.06
C ILE A 2 29.62 16.82 -5.11
N THR A 3 29.25 16.99 -3.84
CA THR A 3 29.27 15.91 -2.84
C THR A 3 27.86 15.42 -2.55
N VAL A 4 27.57 14.16 -2.89
CA VAL A 4 26.27 13.54 -2.63
C VAL A 4 26.37 12.61 -1.44
N ARG A 5 25.54 12.82 -0.41
CA ARG A 5 25.47 11.97 0.78
C ARG A 5 24.15 11.19 0.78
N MET A 6 24.27 9.88 0.95
CA MET A 6 23.16 8.93 0.99
C MET A 6 22.79 8.64 2.44
N LEU A 7 21.52 8.89 2.78
CA LEU A 7 20.98 8.68 4.13
C LEU A 7 20.00 7.50 4.13
N GLY A 8 19.76 6.90 5.30
CA GLY A 8 18.79 5.81 5.47
C GLY A 8 18.95 4.66 4.47
N GLY A 9 17.83 4.20 3.92
CA GLY A 9 17.76 3.12 2.93
C GLY A 9 18.53 3.37 1.62
N ALA A 10 18.82 4.62 1.25
CA ALA A 10 19.59 4.95 0.03
C ALA A 10 21.04 4.44 0.11
N ARG A 11 21.56 4.19 1.33
CA ARG A 11 22.87 3.56 1.52
C ARG A 11 22.94 2.12 1.00
N LYS A 12 21.80 1.44 0.79
CA LYS A 12 21.78 0.11 0.18
C LYS A 12 22.26 0.17 -1.27
N SER A 13 21.89 1.21 -2.02
CA SER A 13 22.32 1.44 -3.39
C SER A 13 23.78 1.91 -3.46
N PHE A 14 24.22 2.70 -2.48
CA PHE A 14 25.57 3.24 -2.36
C PHE A 14 26.17 2.99 -0.96
N PRO A 15 26.83 1.84 -0.74
CA PRO A 15 27.31 1.43 0.58
C PRO A 15 28.32 2.37 1.23
N SER A 16 29.11 3.11 0.44
CA SER A 16 30.03 4.13 0.95
C SER A 16 29.32 5.29 1.65
N GLY A 17 28.01 5.45 1.40
CA GLY A 17 27.18 6.52 1.95
C GLY A 17 27.49 7.91 1.39
N THR A 18 28.55 8.08 0.60
CA THR A 18 28.93 9.33 -0.05
C THR A 18 29.48 9.03 -1.44
N VAL A 19 29.11 9.85 -2.42
CA VAL A 19 29.59 9.82 -3.80
C VAL A 19 30.00 11.23 -4.19
N THR A 20 31.09 11.34 -4.93
CA THR A 20 31.58 12.61 -5.44
C THR A 20 31.47 12.61 -6.95
N LEU A 21 30.86 13.67 -7.51
CA LEU A 21 30.58 13.78 -8.94
C LEU A 21 31.09 15.12 -9.46
N ASP A 22 31.59 15.11 -10.70
CA ASP A 22 31.93 16.35 -11.40
C ASP A 22 30.67 16.93 -12.05
N GLY A 23 30.35 18.18 -11.75
CA GLY A 23 29.18 18.85 -12.28
C GLY A 23 29.10 20.30 -11.81
N ASP A 24 28.62 21.16 -12.69
CA ASP A 24 28.26 22.55 -12.42
C ASP A 24 27.07 22.94 -13.30
N GLY A 25 26.08 23.63 -12.72
CA GLY A 25 24.86 24.04 -13.43
C GLY A 25 23.94 22.89 -13.83
N ILE A 26 24.03 21.72 -13.19
CA ILE A 26 23.20 20.55 -13.49
C ILE A 26 21.90 20.57 -12.69
N THR A 27 20.86 19.89 -13.17
CA THR A 27 19.62 19.72 -12.40
C THR A 27 19.68 18.51 -11.47
N ILE A 28 18.73 18.40 -10.54
CA ILE A 28 18.56 17.17 -9.74
C ILE A 28 18.22 15.97 -10.63
N SER A 29 17.44 16.16 -11.70
CA SER A 29 17.20 15.09 -12.69
C SER A 29 18.49 14.59 -13.32
N ASP A 30 19.39 15.50 -13.69
CA ASP A 30 20.69 15.14 -14.28
C ASP A 30 21.55 14.41 -13.25
N LEU A 31 21.56 14.88 -11.99
CA LEU A 31 22.25 14.22 -10.88
C LEU A 31 21.77 12.77 -10.73
N PHE A 32 20.47 12.51 -10.80
CA PHE A 32 19.93 11.14 -10.72
C PHE A 32 20.37 10.25 -11.89
N GLY A 33 20.44 10.80 -13.11
CA GLY A 33 21.02 10.09 -14.24
C GLY A 33 22.48 9.70 -13.98
N MET A 34 23.29 10.65 -13.52
CA MET A 34 24.70 10.41 -13.19
C MET A 34 24.88 9.37 -12.08
N LEU A 35 24.02 9.38 -11.06
CA LEU A 35 24.04 8.38 -9.99
C LEU A 35 23.69 6.98 -10.50
N ALA A 36 22.72 6.86 -11.40
CA ALA A 36 22.40 5.58 -12.04
C ALA A 36 23.62 5.03 -12.81
N ASP A 37 24.35 5.89 -13.51
CA ASP A 37 25.53 5.53 -14.29
C ASP A 37 26.72 5.10 -13.42
N CYS A 38 26.89 5.69 -12.24
CA CYS A 38 28.01 5.38 -11.33
C CYS A 38 27.64 4.40 -10.21
N LYS A 39 26.48 3.76 -10.27
CA LYS A 39 26.01 2.82 -9.24
C LYS A 39 26.92 1.58 -9.17
N PRO A 40 27.29 1.11 -7.96
CA PRO A 40 28.03 -0.14 -7.82
C PRO A 40 27.28 -1.35 -8.40
N PRO A 41 27.98 -2.30 -9.04
CA PRO A 41 27.37 -3.53 -9.51
C PRO A 41 26.88 -4.38 -8.33
N GLY A 42 25.72 -5.02 -8.49
CA GLY A 42 25.14 -5.89 -7.47
C GLY A 42 24.41 -5.18 -6.32
N THR A 43 24.27 -3.84 -6.34
CA THR A 43 23.45 -3.10 -5.37
C THR A 43 22.05 -2.81 -5.89
N PRO A 44 21.04 -2.66 -5.01
CA PRO A 44 19.67 -2.29 -5.40
C PRO A 44 19.61 -0.93 -6.09
N GLU A 45 18.62 -0.75 -6.97
CA GLU A 45 18.33 0.55 -7.58
C GLU A 45 17.94 1.59 -6.52
N LEU A 46 18.35 2.84 -6.74
CA LEU A 46 17.91 3.97 -5.93
C LEU A 46 16.53 4.40 -6.41
N ASP A 47 15.53 4.37 -5.54
CA ASP A 47 14.20 4.88 -5.86
C ASP A 47 14.19 6.41 -5.84
N THR A 48 14.43 7.01 -7.01
CA THR A 48 14.50 8.47 -7.19
C THR A 48 13.15 9.17 -7.09
N ARG A 49 12.04 8.44 -7.05
CA ARG A 49 10.70 9.00 -6.88
C ARG A 49 10.32 9.16 -5.41
N ASN A 50 10.90 8.34 -4.55
CA ASN A 50 10.61 8.31 -3.12
C ASN A 50 11.80 8.79 -2.29
N VAL A 51 12.34 9.96 -2.67
CA VAL A 51 13.41 10.64 -1.95
C VAL A 51 13.08 12.11 -1.75
N LEU A 52 13.43 12.63 -0.58
CA LEU A 52 13.63 14.05 -0.34
C LEU A 52 15.08 14.39 -0.68
N VAL A 53 15.28 15.47 -1.42
CA VAL A 53 16.62 15.94 -1.80
C VAL A 53 16.87 17.28 -1.11
N ALA A 54 17.95 17.37 -0.32
CA ALA A 54 18.35 18.63 0.28
C ALA A 54 19.66 19.13 -0.32
N VAL A 55 19.68 20.36 -0.84
CA VAL A 55 20.88 21.01 -1.38
C VAL A 55 21.36 22.03 -0.34
N ASN A 56 22.58 21.87 0.14
CA ASN A 56 23.17 22.67 1.22
C ASN A 56 22.28 22.79 2.47
N GLY A 57 21.51 21.73 2.76
CA GLY A 57 20.59 21.67 3.89
C GLY A 57 19.19 22.24 3.64
N ALA A 58 18.92 22.81 2.46
CA ALA A 58 17.59 23.29 2.07
C ALA A 58 16.88 22.26 1.17
N ASP A 59 15.59 22.02 1.42
CA ASP A 59 14.76 21.11 0.62
C ASP A 59 14.63 21.62 -0.83
N SER A 60 14.91 20.75 -1.80
CA SER A 60 14.88 21.09 -3.21
C SER A 60 13.48 21.41 -3.72
N SER A 61 12.42 20.90 -3.08
CA SER A 61 11.03 21.18 -3.46
C SER A 61 10.71 22.68 -3.43
N VAL A 62 11.36 23.44 -2.53
CA VAL A 62 11.24 24.90 -2.43
C VAL A 62 12.01 25.62 -3.54
N ALA A 63 13.04 24.97 -4.08
CA ALA A 63 13.95 25.53 -5.08
C ALA A 63 13.66 25.07 -6.53
N GLY A 64 12.50 24.45 -6.78
CA GLY A 64 12.09 23.96 -8.10
C GLY A 64 12.10 22.45 -8.27
N GLY A 65 12.20 21.69 -7.17
CA GLY A 65 12.16 20.23 -7.16
C GLY A 65 13.24 19.64 -8.05
N LEU A 66 12.85 18.73 -8.95
CA LEU A 66 13.78 18.06 -9.87
C LEU A 66 14.52 19.02 -10.83
N SER A 67 14.00 20.22 -11.06
CA SER A 67 14.63 21.24 -11.90
C SER A 67 15.55 22.19 -11.12
N ALA A 68 15.68 22.03 -9.80
CA ALA A 68 16.60 22.84 -9.01
C ALA A 68 18.05 22.64 -9.51
N ILE A 69 18.77 23.75 -9.66
CA ILE A 69 20.14 23.76 -10.20
C ILE A 69 21.14 23.53 -9.06
N ILE A 70 22.04 22.57 -9.25
CA ILE A 70 23.16 22.24 -8.38
C ILE A 70 24.44 22.77 -9.02
N ARG A 71 25.28 23.42 -8.21
CA ARG A 71 26.54 24.03 -8.64
C ARG A 71 27.76 23.30 -8.10
N ASP A 72 28.90 23.63 -8.69
CA ASP A 72 30.20 23.19 -8.19
C ASP A 72 30.37 23.52 -6.69
N GLY A 73 30.76 22.53 -5.90
CA GLY A 73 30.98 22.68 -4.46
C GLY A 73 29.73 22.43 -3.60
N ASP A 74 28.56 22.26 -4.21
CA ASP A 74 27.34 21.97 -3.46
C ASP A 74 27.39 20.60 -2.78
N ARG A 75 26.71 20.54 -1.64
CA ARG A 75 26.42 19.30 -0.93
C ARG A 75 24.97 18.92 -1.11
N VAL A 76 24.73 17.71 -1.59
CA VAL A 76 23.39 17.16 -1.81
C VAL A 76 23.17 15.99 -0.87
N ASP A 77 22.14 16.04 -0.03
CA ASP A 77 21.71 14.92 0.79
C ASP A 77 20.51 14.23 0.12
N ILE A 78 20.62 12.93 -0.16
CA ILE A 78 19.52 12.08 -0.64
C ILE A 78 18.95 11.33 0.56
N ILE A 79 17.70 11.67 0.89
CA ILE A 79 16.99 11.17 2.06
C ILE A 79 15.81 10.34 1.54
N PRO A 80 15.86 9.00 1.60
CA PRO A 80 14.72 8.18 1.21
C PRO A 80 13.52 8.52 2.10
N ILE A 81 12.38 8.75 1.47
CA ILE A 81 11.10 8.88 2.15
C ILE A 81 10.74 7.49 2.62
N ILE A 82 10.94 7.24 3.91
CA ILE A 82 10.50 6.01 4.54
C ILE A 82 9.01 6.19 4.80
N HIS A 83 8.20 5.56 3.95
CA HIS A 83 6.81 5.25 4.29
C HIS A 83 6.91 4.29 5.48
N GLY A 84 6.69 4.80 6.70
CA GLY A 84 6.78 4.00 7.91
C GLY A 84 5.68 2.95 7.93
N GLY A 85 5.92 1.78 7.34
CA GLY A 85 4.94 0.71 7.33
C GLY A 85 5.48 -0.58 6.73
N SER A 86 5.10 -1.70 7.33
CA SER A 86 4.96 -2.94 6.58
C SER A 86 4.03 -2.67 5.39
N PRO A 87 4.24 -3.26 4.20
CA PRO A 87 3.24 -3.21 3.13
C PRO A 87 1.90 -3.84 3.57
N ALA A 88 1.90 -4.56 4.68
CA ALA A 88 0.70 -5.01 5.36
C ALA A 88 0.04 -3.89 6.18
N CYS A 89 -1.23 -3.64 5.90
CA CYS A 89 -2.14 -2.97 6.82
C CYS A 89 -2.47 -3.93 7.97
N ARG A 90 -2.26 -3.51 9.22
CA ARG A 90 -2.53 -4.34 10.42
C ARG A 90 -3.30 -3.57 11.47
N PHE A 91 -4.25 -4.25 12.09
CA PHE A 91 -5.06 -3.71 13.17
C PHE A 91 -5.84 -4.80 13.88
N ASP A 92 -6.37 -4.48 15.05
CA ASP A 92 -7.27 -5.36 15.79
C ASP A 92 -8.72 -4.85 15.73
N ILE A 93 -9.66 -5.79 15.69
CA ILE A 93 -11.09 -5.57 15.91
C ILE A 93 -11.48 -6.37 17.16
N GLY A 94 -11.45 -5.71 18.32
CA GLY A 94 -11.61 -6.39 19.60
C GLY A 94 -10.46 -7.37 19.84
N ASP A 95 -10.77 -8.66 19.92
CA ASP A 95 -9.84 -9.78 20.11
C ASP A 95 -9.39 -10.44 18.79
N VAL A 96 -9.88 -9.96 17.66
CA VAL A 96 -9.55 -10.48 16.33
C VAL A 96 -8.45 -9.62 15.71
N GLY A 97 -7.27 -10.21 15.48
CA GLY A 97 -6.21 -9.57 14.72
C GLY A 97 -6.50 -9.62 13.22
N VAL A 98 -6.16 -8.55 12.52
CA VAL A 98 -6.29 -8.40 11.06
C VAL A 98 -4.94 -8.07 10.44
N ALA A 99 -4.62 -8.75 9.35
CA ALA A 99 -3.57 -8.34 8.42
C ALA A 99 -4.14 -8.31 7.00
N ALA A 100 -3.80 -7.26 6.25
CA ALA A 100 -4.18 -7.12 4.85
C ALA A 100 -2.97 -6.70 4.00
N LEU A 101 -2.68 -7.45 2.95
CA LEU A 101 -1.58 -7.15 2.02
C LEU A 101 -2.09 -7.04 0.59
N ARG A 102 -1.64 -6.01 -0.12
CA ARG A 102 -1.85 -5.92 -1.57
C ARG A 102 -0.80 -6.77 -2.27
N VAL A 103 -1.23 -7.55 -3.25
CA VAL A 103 -0.41 -8.41 -4.10
C VAL A 103 -0.89 -8.31 -5.55
N PRO A 104 -0.07 -8.67 -6.56
CA PRO A 104 -0.54 -8.78 -7.93
C PRO A 104 -1.72 -9.76 -8.05
N GLY A 105 -2.61 -9.50 -9.01
CA GLY A 105 -3.77 -10.34 -9.30
C GLY A 105 -3.33 -11.77 -9.63
N GLY A 106 -4.02 -12.75 -9.05
CA GLY A 106 -3.65 -14.17 -9.19
C GLY A 106 -2.38 -14.63 -8.47
N ALA A 107 -1.59 -13.73 -7.85
CA ALA A 107 -0.39 -14.12 -7.10
C ALA A 107 -0.71 -14.86 -5.79
N ALA A 108 -1.92 -14.72 -5.28
CA ALA A 108 -2.36 -15.34 -4.03
C ALA A 108 -3.78 -15.93 -4.18
N ASP A 109 -3.83 -17.23 -4.48
CA ASP A 109 -5.06 -18.02 -4.47
C ASP A 109 -5.60 -18.14 -3.02
N PRO A 110 -6.81 -17.61 -2.72
CA PRO A 110 -7.43 -17.73 -1.40
C PRO A 110 -7.50 -19.17 -0.89
N ASP A 111 -7.79 -20.14 -1.77
CA ASP A 111 -7.99 -21.52 -1.35
C ASP A 111 -6.66 -22.19 -1.02
N ALA A 112 -5.59 -21.88 -1.76
CA ALA A 112 -4.23 -22.31 -1.41
C ALA A 112 -3.78 -21.71 -0.09
N LEU A 113 -4.06 -20.42 0.16
CA LEU A 113 -3.73 -19.76 1.43
C LEU A 113 -4.49 -20.39 2.60
N ARG A 114 -5.79 -20.63 2.48
CA ARG A 114 -6.59 -21.31 3.53
C ARG A 114 -6.06 -22.71 3.83
N ARG A 115 -5.67 -23.49 2.81
CA ARG A 115 -5.04 -24.80 3.03
C ARG A 115 -3.71 -24.70 3.78
N ARG A 116 -2.88 -23.72 3.42
CA ARG A 116 -1.56 -23.49 4.04
C ARG A 116 -1.67 -22.95 5.47
N PHE A 117 -2.69 -22.14 5.75
CA PHE A 117 -2.88 -21.46 7.02
C PHE A 117 -4.28 -21.74 7.60
N ALA A 118 -4.58 -23.02 7.84
CA ALA A 118 -5.92 -23.51 8.17
C ALA A 118 -6.57 -22.95 9.46
N GLY A 119 -5.81 -22.23 10.30
CA GLY A 119 -6.32 -21.56 11.51
C GLY A 119 -6.85 -20.13 11.27
N MET A 120 -6.68 -19.59 10.06
CA MET A 120 -7.07 -18.21 9.74
C MET A 120 -8.26 -18.16 8.78
N ARG A 121 -9.04 -17.08 8.91
CA ARG A 121 -10.12 -16.73 7.98
C ARG A 121 -9.56 -15.78 6.94
N ILE A 122 -9.44 -16.24 5.70
CA ILE A 122 -8.70 -15.54 4.64
C ILE A 122 -9.61 -15.31 3.43
N GLN A 123 -9.61 -14.11 2.89
CA GLN A 123 -10.26 -13.77 1.62
C GLN A 123 -9.32 -12.89 0.79
N SER A 124 -9.26 -13.10 -0.53
CA SER A 124 -8.61 -12.16 -1.44
C SER A 124 -9.66 -11.43 -2.27
N ILE A 125 -9.54 -10.11 -2.37
CA ILE A 125 -10.52 -9.21 -2.99
C ILE A 125 -9.78 -8.29 -3.96
N ASN A 126 -10.35 -8.00 -5.13
CA ASN A 126 -9.82 -7.00 -6.05
C ASN A 126 -9.52 -5.70 -5.29
N ALA A 127 -8.27 -5.23 -5.38
CA ALA A 127 -7.81 -4.04 -4.68
C ALA A 127 -8.60 -2.77 -5.06
N GLU A 128 -9.32 -2.79 -6.19
CA GLU A 128 -10.19 -1.70 -6.60
C GLU A 128 -11.34 -1.41 -5.63
N TYR A 129 -11.78 -2.39 -4.84
CA TYR A 129 -12.84 -2.24 -3.83
C TYR A 129 -12.33 -1.78 -2.47
N ILE A 130 -11.05 -1.40 -2.36
CA ILE A 130 -10.46 -0.92 -1.11
C ILE A 130 -9.90 0.49 -1.36
N LEU A 131 -10.38 1.46 -0.57
CA LEU A 131 -9.92 2.85 -0.66
C LEU A 131 -8.64 3.03 0.15
N GLY A 132 -8.58 2.37 1.30
CA GLY A 132 -7.39 2.25 2.12
C GLY A 132 -7.68 1.57 3.44
N ALA A 133 -6.72 1.68 4.37
CA ALA A 133 -6.77 1.00 5.65
C ALA A 133 -8.02 1.36 6.49
N SER A 134 -8.41 2.65 6.47
CA SER A 134 -9.59 3.16 7.19
C SER A 134 -10.88 2.55 6.63
N HIS A 135 -11.09 2.62 5.31
CA HIS A 135 -12.22 1.96 4.65
C HIS A 135 -12.29 0.46 4.97
N LEU A 136 -11.19 -0.29 4.78
CA LEU A 136 -11.18 -1.72 5.04
C LEU A 136 -11.53 -2.04 6.50
N ARG A 137 -10.93 -1.32 7.46
CA ARG A 137 -11.20 -1.49 8.89
C ARG A 137 -12.70 -1.37 9.18
N ARG A 138 -13.34 -0.31 8.70
CA ARG A 138 -14.77 -0.07 8.97
C ARG A 138 -15.66 -1.18 8.42
N ILE A 139 -15.38 -1.66 7.21
CA ILE A 139 -16.16 -2.76 6.64
C ILE A 139 -15.97 -4.05 7.44
N LEU A 140 -14.73 -4.36 7.84
CA LEU A 140 -14.46 -5.53 8.68
C LEU A 140 -15.07 -5.40 10.08
N GLU A 141 -15.11 -4.20 10.67
CA GLU A 141 -15.81 -3.95 11.94
C GLU A 141 -17.30 -4.30 11.84
N ILE A 142 -17.96 -3.95 10.73
CA ILE A 142 -19.35 -4.33 10.47
C ILE A 142 -19.47 -5.86 10.37
N SER A 143 -18.57 -6.54 9.64
CA SER A 143 -18.55 -8.01 9.51
C SER A 143 -18.29 -8.77 10.79
N VAL A 144 -17.32 -8.33 11.59
CA VAL A 144 -17.05 -8.95 12.89
C VAL A 144 -18.23 -8.73 13.86
N GLU A 145 -18.87 -7.56 13.84
CA GLU A 145 -20.03 -7.31 14.69
C GLU A 145 -21.27 -8.08 14.22
N ALA A 146 -21.49 -8.19 12.91
CA ALA A 146 -22.56 -9.00 12.34
C ALA A 146 -22.38 -10.49 12.67
N GLU A 147 -21.15 -11.01 12.63
CA GLU A 147 -20.81 -12.37 13.08
C GLU A 147 -21.19 -12.56 14.56
N ARG A 148 -20.76 -11.65 15.44
CA ARG A 148 -21.07 -11.69 16.87
C ARG A 148 -22.57 -11.67 17.17
N ARG A 149 -23.36 -10.99 16.34
CA ARG A 149 -24.82 -10.88 16.49
C ARG A 149 -25.62 -11.94 15.74
N GLY A 150 -24.97 -12.83 14.99
CA GLY A 150 -25.67 -13.79 14.12
C GLY A 150 -26.45 -13.12 12.98
N ALA A 151 -25.99 -11.97 12.51
CA ALA A 151 -26.62 -11.13 11.50
C ALA A 151 -25.76 -10.99 10.22
N MET A 152 -24.86 -11.95 9.97
CA MET A 152 -24.09 -11.98 8.72
C MET A 152 -24.99 -12.25 7.52
N LEU A 153 -24.60 -11.71 6.37
CA LEU A 153 -25.21 -11.98 5.07
C LEU A 153 -24.97 -13.42 4.61
N THR A 154 -23.92 -14.06 5.14
CA THR A 154 -23.55 -15.45 4.82
C THR A 154 -23.05 -16.19 6.06
N ASN A 155 -22.83 -17.50 5.96
CA ASN A 155 -22.29 -18.31 7.05
C ASN A 155 -20.78 -18.13 7.29
N TYR A 156 -20.09 -17.35 6.45
CA TYR A 156 -18.63 -17.21 6.47
C TYR A 156 -18.24 -15.73 6.43
N ILE A 157 -17.44 -15.28 7.40
CA ILE A 157 -17.01 -13.88 7.47
C ILE A 157 -16.25 -13.45 6.21
N GLU A 158 -15.52 -14.37 5.57
CA GLU A 158 -14.77 -14.18 4.32
C GLU A 158 -15.67 -13.73 3.16
N THR A 159 -16.85 -14.32 3.05
CA THR A 159 -17.80 -13.96 2.01
C THR A 159 -18.60 -12.73 2.42
N ASP A 160 -18.96 -12.63 3.70
CA ASP A 160 -19.69 -11.49 4.26
C ASP A 160 -18.92 -10.16 4.11
N MET A 161 -17.61 -10.14 4.40
CA MET A 161 -16.76 -8.95 4.19
C MET A 161 -16.70 -8.55 2.70
N MET A 162 -16.66 -9.53 1.79
CA MET A 162 -16.62 -9.27 0.35
C MET A 162 -17.94 -8.67 -0.14
N LEU A 163 -19.08 -9.24 0.28
CA LEU A 163 -20.40 -8.70 -0.03
C LEU A 163 -20.54 -7.24 0.41
N ARG A 164 -20.05 -6.91 1.61
CA ARG A 164 -20.09 -5.54 2.14
C ARG A 164 -19.15 -4.57 1.44
N LEU A 165 -17.95 -5.00 1.05
CA LEU A 165 -17.03 -4.19 0.25
C LEU A 165 -17.59 -3.88 -1.14
N VAL A 166 -18.30 -4.84 -1.75
CA VAL A 166 -18.92 -4.67 -3.06
C VAL A 166 -20.23 -3.88 -2.98
N GLY A 167 -20.97 -4.00 -1.88
CA GLY A 167 -22.28 -3.36 -1.75
C GLY A 167 -23.43 -4.20 -2.31
N THR A 168 -23.32 -5.53 -2.32
CA THR A 168 -24.35 -6.45 -2.84
C THR A 168 -24.63 -7.59 -1.86
N THR A 169 -25.81 -8.20 -1.93
CA THR A 169 -26.16 -9.45 -1.23
C THR A 169 -25.98 -10.69 -2.12
N GLN A 170 -25.65 -10.52 -3.41
CA GLN A 170 -25.47 -11.61 -4.36
C GLN A 170 -24.01 -12.08 -4.41
N ILE A 171 -23.77 -13.32 -3.96
CA ILE A 171 -22.42 -13.93 -3.95
C ILE A 171 -21.81 -13.98 -5.36
N SER A 172 -22.58 -14.37 -6.37
CA SER A 172 -22.09 -14.47 -7.74
C SER A 172 -21.68 -13.11 -8.32
N GLU A 173 -22.41 -12.05 -7.97
CA GLU A 173 -22.08 -10.68 -8.37
C GLU A 173 -20.77 -10.24 -7.71
N ALA A 174 -20.63 -10.42 -6.40
CA ALA A 174 -19.42 -10.06 -5.67
C ALA A 174 -18.18 -10.82 -6.13
N ILE A 175 -18.29 -12.13 -6.40
CA ILE A 175 -17.18 -12.92 -6.96
C ILE A 175 -16.82 -12.42 -8.36
N GLY A 176 -17.82 -12.17 -9.22
CA GLY A 176 -17.61 -11.73 -10.59
C GLY A 176 -17.04 -10.32 -10.71
N SER A 177 -17.28 -9.46 -9.70
CA SER A 177 -16.88 -8.06 -9.71
C SER A 177 -15.62 -7.78 -8.88
N ALA A 178 -15.42 -8.49 -7.77
CA ALA A 178 -14.37 -8.22 -6.79
C ALA A 178 -13.57 -9.45 -6.37
N GLY A 179 -13.76 -10.61 -7.01
CA GLY A 179 -12.93 -11.78 -6.76
C GLY A 179 -11.45 -11.53 -7.06
N ALA A 180 -10.56 -12.32 -6.45
CA ALA A 180 -9.10 -12.16 -6.56
C ALA A 180 -8.52 -12.28 -8.00
N GLY A 181 -9.27 -12.92 -8.90
CA GLY A 181 -8.92 -13.03 -10.33
C GLY A 181 -9.44 -11.86 -11.17
N VAL A 182 -10.12 -10.90 -10.56
CA VAL A 182 -10.67 -9.72 -11.22
C VAL A 182 -9.74 -8.54 -10.95
N GLY A 183 -9.19 -7.96 -12.00
CA GLY A 183 -8.32 -6.78 -11.91
C GLY A 183 -6.82 -7.10 -11.80
N PRO A 184 -5.97 -6.05 -11.79
CA PRO A 184 -4.52 -6.20 -11.83
C PRO A 184 -3.92 -6.59 -10.49
N ASP A 185 -4.59 -6.28 -9.37
CA ASP A 185 -4.12 -6.50 -8.01
C ASP A 185 -5.25 -6.99 -7.11
N ALA A 186 -4.88 -7.74 -6.08
CA ALA A 186 -5.78 -8.17 -5.01
C ALA A 186 -5.24 -7.74 -3.65
N VAL A 187 -6.13 -7.55 -2.69
CA VAL A 187 -5.80 -7.46 -1.27
C VAL A 187 -6.20 -8.77 -0.61
N VAL A 188 -5.21 -9.48 -0.07
CA VAL A 188 -5.38 -10.63 0.81
C VAL A 188 -5.70 -10.10 2.19
N VAL A 189 -6.89 -10.37 2.70
CA VAL A 189 -7.36 -10.03 4.04
C VAL A 189 -7.38 -11.31 4.88
N ALA A 190 -6.72 -11.29 6.05
CA ALA A 190 -6.68 -12.40 6.97
C ALA A 190 -7.07 -11.96 8.38
N LEU A 191 -7.91 -12.77 9.03
CA LEU A 191 -8.32 -12.63 10.42
C LEU A 191 -7.76 -13.83 11.21
N GLY A 192 -7.03 -13.57 12.28
CA GLY A 192 -6.35 -14.61 13.05
C GLY A 192 -5.57 -14.08 14.26
N ARG A 193 -4.72 -14.93 14.84
CA ARG A 193 -3.82 -14.57 15.95
C ARG A 193 -2.56 -13.89 15.42
N SER A 194 -1.96 -12.99 16.21
CA SER A 194 -0.82 -12.17 15.79
C SER A 194 0.33 -12.98 15.16
N GLY A 195 0.75 -14.10 15.77
CA GLY A 195 1.84 -14.93 15.24
C GLY A 195 1.51 -15.67 13.93
N GLU A 196 0.24 -16.02 13.70
CA GLU A 196 -0.22 -16.63 12.45
C GLU A 196 -0.26 -15.58 11.33
N LEU A 197 -0.71 -14.37 11.67
CA LEU A 197 -0.71 -13.23 10.75
C LEU A 197 0.72 -12.83 10.37
N ASP A 198 1.70 -12.92 11.27
CA ASP A 198 3.11 -12.66 10.96
C ASP A 198 3.64 -13.64 9.91
N SER A 199 3.35 -14.93 10.12
CA SER A 199 3.72 -16.00 9.17
C SER A 199 3.13 -15.78 7.77
N LEU A 200 1.89 -15.27 7.69
CA LEU A 200 1.26 -14.92 6.42
C LEU A 200 1.94 -13.73 5.75
N CYS A 201 2.19 -12.66 6.51
CA CYS A 201 2.84 -11.47 5.99
C CYS A 201 4.25 -11.78 5.45
N GLU A 202 5.02 -12.61 6.15
CA GLU A 202 6.33 -13.07 5.70
C GLU A 202 6.22 -13.92 4.43
N ALA A 203 5.23 -14.82 4.35
CA ALA A 203 5.05 -15.67 3.17
C ALA A 203 4.67 -14.88 1.89
N LEU A 204 4.16 -13.66 2.04
CA LEU A 204 3.70 -12.81 0.94
C LEU A 204 4.59 -11.56 0.74
N SER A 205 5.64 -11.37 1.56
CA SER A 205 6.43 -10.13 1.55
C SER A 205 7.12 -9.85 0.22
N ASP A 206 7.56 -10.89 -0.48
CA ASP A 206 8.33 -10.77 -1.73
C ASP A 206 7.47 -10.27 -2.90
N VAL A 207 6.15 -10.45 -2.80
CA VAL A 207 5.18 -10.02 -3.82
C VAL A 207 4.30 -8.87 -3.33
N ALA A 208 4.57 -8.34 -2.13
CA ALA A 208 3.75 -7.31 -1.52
C ALA A 208 3.93 -5.96 -2.23
N LEU A 209 2.80 -5.31 -2.51
CA LEU A 209 2.72 -3.98 -3.10
C LEU A 209 2.34 -2.95 -2.02
N PRO A 210 2.59 -1.65 -2.25
CA PRO A 210 2.07 -0.60 -1.39
C PRO A 210 0.55 -0.71 -1.23
N PHE A 211 0.08 -0.65 0.03
CA PHE A 211 -1.33 -0.76 0.36
C PHE A 211 -2.14 0.38 -0.31
N PRO A 212 -3.41 0.16 -0.70
CA PRO A 212 -4.20 1.22 -1.32
C PRO A 212 -4.34 2.46 -0.41
N GLU A 213 -4.15 3.64 -1.00
CA GLU A 213 -4.43 4.93 -0.37
C GLU A 213 -5.06 5.85 -1.42
N ARG A 214 -6.39 5.83 -1.51
CA ARG A 214 -7.16 6.60 -2.50
C ARG A 214 -7.92 7.71 -1.80
N SER A 215 -7.64 8.95 -2.18
CA SER A 215 -8.35 10.13 -1.70
C SER A 215 -9.25 10.71 -2.80
N GLY A 216 -10.45 11.12 -2.43
CA GLY A 216 -11.29 12.02 -3.24
C GLY A 216 -12.15 11.40 -4.34
N GLU A 217 -11.66 10.42 -5.11
CA GLU A 217 -12.43 9.81 -6.21
C GLU A 217 -12.80 8.36 -5.90
N ALA A 218 -14.11 8.07 -5.97
CA ALA A 218 -14.60 6.70 -5.91
C ALA A 218 -14.20 5.97 -7.20
N PRO A 219 -13.44 4.86 -7.11
CA PRO A 219 -13.26 3.97 -8.25
C PRO A 219 -14.61 3.64 -8.89
N GLY A 220 -14.64 3.52 -10.23
CA GLY A 220 -15.89 3.27 -10.96
C GLY A 220 -16.66 2.03 -10.48
N CYS A 221 -15.98 1.09 -9.81
CA CYS A 221 -16.59 -0.11 -9.23
C CYS A 221 -17.58 0.15 -8.08
N PHE A 222 -17.52 1.30 -7.40
CA PHE A 222 -18.50 1.66 -6.36
C PHE A 222 -19.77 2.33 -6.92
N GLY A 223 -19.84 2.51 -8.24
CA GLY A 223 -20.86 3.31 -8.91
C GLY A 223 -20.74 4.80 -8.63
N MET A 224 -21.69 5.59 -9.14
CA MET A 224 -21.76 7.03 -8.82
C MET A 224 -22.17 7.22 -7.35
N VAL A 225 -21.20 7.49 -6.49
CA VAL A 225 -21.44 7.91 -5.10
C VAL A 225 -21.30 9.43 -5.02
N LEU A 226 -22.42 10.13 -4.88
CA LEU A 226 -22.40 11.57 -4.67
C LEU A 226 -22.00 11.85 -3.21
N VAL A 227 -20.79 12.37 -2.98
CA VAL A 227 -20.28 12.69 -1.64
C VAL A 227 -20.74 14.10 -1.21
N PRO A 228 -21.59 14.24 -0.19
CA PRO A 228 -22.00 15.54 0.31
C PRO A 228 -20.84 16.32 0.94
N PRO A 229 -20.88 17.66 0.96
CA PRO A 229 -19.90 18.48 1.67
C PRO A 229 -19.78 18.07 3.14
N GLY A 230 -18.55 17.89 3.63
CA GLY A 230 -18.26 17.54 5.02
C GLY A 230 -18.39 16.05 5.36
N ARG A 231 -18.67 15.17 4.38
CA ARG A 231 -18.61 13.71 4.56
C ARG A 231 -17.47 13.11 3.75
N SER A 232 -16.90 12.01 4.24
CA SER A 232 -15.94 11.23 3.45
C SER A 232 -16.67 10.15 2.64
N LEU A 233 -16.08 9.78 1.49
CA LEU A 233 -16.53 8.63 0.71
C LEU A 233 -16.54 7.35 1.55
N GLU A 234 -15.55 7.19 2.43
CA GLU A 234 -15.44 6.04 3.33
C GLU A 234 -16.64 5.93 4.29
N ASP A 235 -17.14 7.06 4.83
CA ASP A 235 -18.32 7.06 5.70
C ASP A 235 -19.55 6.56 4.92
N MET A 236 -19.73 7.03 3.68
CA MET A 236 -20.87 6.65 2.85
C MET A 236 -20.85 5.18 2.47
N LEU A 237 -19.68 4.64 2.12
CA LEU A 237 -19.54 3.22 1.79
C LEU A 237 -19.77 2.34 3.02
N ALA A 238 -19.28 2.75 4.19
CA ALA A 238 -19.53 2.05 5.44
C ALA A 238 -21.03 2.08 5.81
N GLU A 239 -21.71 3.21 5.66
CA GLU A 239 -23.17 3.31 5.86
C GLU A 239 -23.94 2.38 4.91
N ARG A 240 -23.58 2.35 3.62
CA ARG A 240 -24.19 1.43 2.65
C ARG A 240 -23.95 -0.04 3.01
N ALA A 241 -22.75 -0.38 3.46
CA ALA A 241 -22.40 -1.73 3.88
C ALA A 241 -23.15 -2.17 5.16
N ALA A 242 -23.44 -1.23 6.06
CA ALA A 242 -24.13 -1.50 7.32
C ALA A 242 -25.64 -1.76 7.18
N VAL A 243 -26.25 -1.36 6.06
CA VAL A 243 -27.68 -1.54 5.79
C VAL A 243 -28.00 -2.73 4.87
N LEU A 244 -26.98 -3.46 4.39
CA LEU A 244 -27.15 -4.76 3.74
C LEU A 244 -27.57 -5.80 4.77
#